data_AF-A0A6I6JBV3-F1
#
_entry.id   AF-A0A6I6JBV3-F1
#
_cell.length_a   1.000
_cell.length_b   1.000
_cell.length_c   1.000
_cell.angle_alpha   90.00
_cell.angle_beta   90.00
_cell.angle_gamma   90.00
#
_symmetry.space_group_name_H-M   'P 1'
#
loop_
_entity.id
_entity.type
_entity.pdbx_description
1 polymer ?
#
loop_
_entity_poly.entity_id
_entity_poly.type
_entity_poly.pdbx_seq_one_letter_code
_entity_poly.pdbx_strand_id
1 'polypeptide(L)'
;MKRPAALSESHNRRFQTLKKQLLTACAIGDVNGGKLVARDLKNLLLPTGHHTKYYEMLLNLCEMLILKKEYGTANGYLERIVSTTKESTRLFQEASFLLAIGKMHSHDLDGAEKYLRASLHSTAIKDPTRRKEFLKRISQRFEEESLIASLGAGDVSIDIDKIIAQVEKNFVSNISDDEIMGEIGRVVPQQALEFVKRMSDMANRQLTHHERKMLPPPPASKDIIRIGQTTFAALSRRLWLSICPPESKFQMALDAAQDPKTIVIGIVTELTSQGFGFPATMALAGISTYLLKITINGYCKKFQPTPIMKHRYERTKNEP
;
A
#
# COMPACT_ATOMS: atom_id res chain seq x y z
N MET A 1 19.70 -8.57 23.21
CA MET A 1 20.37 -7.25 23.22
C MET A 1 20.11 -6.60 24.56
N LYS A 2 21.16 -6.13 25.27
CA LYS A 2 21.00 -5.31 26.48
C LYS A 2 20.26 -4.02 26.12
N ARG A 3 19.41 -3.51 27.02
CA ARG A 3 18.69 -2.26 26.81
C ARG A 3 19.71 -1.12 26.72
N PRO A 4 19.73 -0.31 25.65
CA PRO A 4 20.66 0.80 25.54
C PRO A 4 20.33 1.88 26.57
N ALA A 5 21.35 2.64 26.98
CA ALA A 5 21.16 3.85 27.76
C ALA A 5 20.31 4.87 26.99
N ALA A 6 19.68 5.81 27.69
CA ALA A 6 18.93 6.87 27.03
C ALA A 6 19.84 7.66 26.07
N LEU A 7 19.29 8.08 24.93
CA LEU A 7 19.99 9.02 24.05
C LEU A 7 20.26 10.31 24.83
N SER A 8 21.44 10.90 24.61
CA SER A 8 21.71 12.27 25.05
C SER A 8 20.66 13.23 24.50
N GLU A 9 20.48 14.37 25.14
CA GLU A 9 19.50 15.36 24.71
C GLU A 9 19.75 15.82 23.26
N SER A 10 21.02 16.05 22.89
CA SER A 10 21.43 16.40 21.53
C SER A 10 21.10 15.32 20.51
N HIS A 11 21.40 14.05 20.81
CA HIS A 11 21.05 12.92 19.94
C HIS A 11 19.54 12.72 19.83
N ASN A 12 18.79 12.94 20.91
CA ASN A 12 17.34 12.82 20.88
C ASN A 12 16.71 13.95 20.04
N ARG A 13 17.16 15.19 20.17
CA ARG A 13 16.72 16.30 19.31
C ARG A 13 16.98 16.00 17.83
N ARG A 14 18.21 15.55 17.51
CA ARG A 14 18.57 15.15 16.14
C ARG A 14 17.70 13.99 15.64
N PHE A 15 17.43 12.99 16.47
CA PHE A 15 16.54 11.89 16.13
C PHE A 15 15.12 12.37 15.80
N GLN A 16 14.54 13.30 16.56
CA GLN A 16 13.19 13.82 16.27
C GLN A 16 13.15 14.57 14.94
N THR A 17 14.18 15.36 14.62
CA THR A 17 14.29 16.04 13.34
C THR A 17 14.37 15.04 12.19
N LEU A 18 15.28 14.08 12.26
CA LEU A 18 15.44 13.04 11.23
C LEU A 18 14.18 12.17 11.10
N LYS A 19 13.52 11.84 12.20
CA LYS A 19 12.24 11.13 12.20
C LYS A 19 11.19 11.90 11.41
N LYS A 20 11.02 13.20 11.68
CA LYS A 20 10.06 14.04 10.96
C LYS A 20 10.39 14.08 9.47
N GLN A 21 11.66 14.32 9.12
CA GLN A 21 12.12 14.36 7.73
C GLN A 21 11.84 13.04 7.00
N LEU A 22 12.12 11.89 7.62
CA LEU A 22 11.85 10.59 7.01
C LEU A 22 10.36 10.38 6.78
N LEU A 23 9.51 10.70 7.76
CA LEU A 23 8.07 10.53 7.63
C LEU A 23 7.50 11.48 6.55
N THR A 24 8.02 12.71 6.45
CA THR A 24 7.68 13.62 5.34
C THR A 24 8.11 13.04 4.00
N ALA A 25 9.34 12.57 3.87
CA ALA A 25 9.83 11.94 2.63
C ALA A 25 8.97 10.72 2.25
N CYS A 26 8.58 9.88 3.22
CA CYS A 26 7.69 8.76 2.98
C CYS A 26 6.29 9.21 2.53
N ALA A 27 5.77 10.28 3.11
CA ALA A 27 4.45 10.82 2.79
C ALA A 27 4.40 11.45 1.38
N ILE A 28 5.48 12.08 0.92
CA ILE A 28 5.54 12.64 -0.44
C ILE A 28 6.09 11.64 -1.47
N GLY A 29 6.53 10.46 -1.04
CA GLY A 29 7.11 9.44 -1.91
C GLY A 29 8.51 9.78 -2.43
N ASP A 30 9.27 10.64 -1.73
CA ASP A 30 10.67 10.94 -2.05
C ASP A 30 11.58 9.80 -1.60
N VAL A 31 11.85 8.90 -2.55
CA VAL A 31 12.69 7.73 -2.31
C VAL A 31 14.13 8.11 -1.94
N ASN A 32 14.70 9.10 -2.64
CA ASN A 32 16.11 9.45 -2.48
C ASN A 32 16.36 10.17 -1.16
N GLY A 33 15.55 11.18 -0.84
CA GLY A 33 15.61 11.84 0.46
C GLY A 33 15.32 10.86 1.60
N GLY A 34 14.35 9.96 1.43
CA GLY A 34 14.06 8.91 2.41
C GLY A 34 15.28 8.00 2.69
N LYS A 35 15.98 7.55 1.65
CA LYS A 35 17.21 6.73 1.78
C LYS A 35 18.35 7.50 2.46
N LEU A 36 18.53 8.78 2.15
CA LEU A 36 19.54 9.64 2.77
C LEU A 36 19.28 9.80 4.27
N VAL A 37 18.05 10.17 4.65
CA VAL A 37 17.67 10.33 6.06
C VAL A 37 17.79 9.00 6.82
N ALA A 38 17.44 7.87 6.20
CA ALA A 38 17.61 6.55 6.80
C ALA A 38 19.08 6.19 7.06
N ARG A 39 20.00 6.63 6.18
CA ARG A 39 21.45 6.47 6.40
C ARG A 39 21.91 7.28 7.62
N ASP A 40 21.42 8.50 7.78
CA ASP A 40 21.75 9.34 8.94
C ASP A 40 21.17 8.77 10.24
N LEU A 41 19.93 8.26 10.21
CA LEU A 41 19.33 7.55 11.33
C LEU A 41 20.14 6.31 11.71
N LYS A 42 20.65 5.56 10.73
CA LYS A 42 21.51 4.40 10.96
C LYS A 42 22.77 4.80 11.72
N ASN A 43 23.45 5.85 11.26
CA ASN A 43 24.69 6.36 11.86
C ASN A 43 24.47 6.93 13.27
N LEU A 44 23.27 7.46 13.56
CA LEU A 44 22.92 7.97 14.88
C LEU A 44 22.53 6.86 15.88
N LEU A 45 21.71 5.90 15.45
CA LEU A 45 21.02 4.98 16.35
C LEU A 45 21.74 3.64 16.52
N LEU A 46 22.39 3.12 15.49
CA LEU A 46 23.03 1.80 15.59
C LEU A 46 24.26 1.80 16.51
N PRO A 47 25.19 2.78 16.46
CA PRO A 47 26.34 2.79 17.36
C PRO A 47 25.96 2.90 18.84
N THR A 48 24.80 3.48 19.13
CA THR A 48 24.27 3.63 20.50
C THR A 48 23.37 2.46 20.91
N GLY A 49 23.25 1.41 20.10
CA GLY A 49 22.44 0.22 20.40
C GLY A 49 20.93 0.42 20.27
N HIS A 50 20.46 1.53 19.70
CA HIS A 50 19.03 1.85 19.53
C HIS A 50 18.42 1.21 18.26
N HIS A 51 18.69 -0.08 18.04
CA HIS A 51 18.23 -0.85 16.87
C HIS A 51 16.73 -0.76 16.65
N THR A 52 15.93 -0.89 17.73
CA THR A 52 14.47 -0.84 17.65
C THR A 52 14.01 0.45 16.96
N LYS A 53 14.43 1.62 17.47
CA LYS A 53 14.05 2.94 16.93
C LYS A 53 14.42 3.07 15.45
N TYR A 54 15.60 2.56 15.07
CA TYR A 54 16.04 2.59 13.67
C TYR A 54 15.14 1.72 12.79
N TYR A 55 14.85 0.49 13.22
CA TYR A 55 14.00 -0.43 12.44
C TYR A 55 12.55 0.03 12.34
N GLU A 56 11.99 0.73 13.34
CA GLU A 56 10.64 1.31 13.19
C GLU A 56 10.61 2.34 12.05
N MET A 57 11.64 3.17 11.97
CA MET A 57 11.78 4.17 10.90
C MET A 57 12.02 3.49 9.56
N LEU A 58 12.88 2.47 9.53
CA LEU A 58 13.18 1.73 8.31
C LEU A 58 11.94 1.02 7.73
N LEU A 59 11.02 0.53 8.57
CA LEU A 59 9.76 -0.06 8.08
C LEU A 59 8.87 0.94 7.32
N ASN A 60 8.81 2.20 7.76
CA ASN A 60 8.07 3.24 7.03
C ASN A 60 8.68 3.49 5.66
N LEU A 61 10.02 3.52 5.60
CA LEU A 61 10.72 3.62 4.32
C LEU A 61 10.43 2.40 3.44
N CYS A 62 10.50 1.17 3.98
CA CYS A 62 10.23 -0.05 3.22
C CYS A 62 8.80 -0.10 2.65
N GLU A 63 7.80 0.34 3.42
CA GLU A 63 6.42 0.40 2.91
C GLU A 63 6.30 1.39 1.73
N MET A 64 6.94 2.56 1.82
CA MET A 64 7.00 3.51 0.70
C MET A 64 7.77 2.94 -0.51
N LEU A 65 8.90 2.26 -0.29
CA LEU A 65 9.67 1.61 -1.36
C LEU A 65 8.84 0.55 -2.10
N ILE A 66 8.05 -0.25 -1.38
CA ILE A 66 7.10 -1.22 -1.98
C ILE A 66 6.07 -0.49 -2.85
N LEU A 67 5.50 0.61 -2.36
CA LEU A 67 4.53 1.41 -3.12
C LEU A 67 5.14 2.00 -4.40
N LYS A 68 6.43 2.38 -4.36
CA LYS A 68 7.21 2.87 -5.50
C LYS A 68 7.87 1.75 -6.33
N LYS A 69 7.48 0.49 -6.10
CA LYS A 69 7.99 -0.71 -6.81
C LYS A 69 9.50 -0.98 -6.67
N GLU A 70 10.17 -0.39 -5.69
CA GLU A 70 11.58 -0.69 -5.37
C GLU A 70 11.72 -1.96 -4.52
N TYR A 71 11.20 -3.08 -5.02
CA TYR A 71 11.08 -4.32 -4.25
C TYR A 71 12.44 -4.88 -3.83
N GLY A 72 13.46 -4.83 -4.70
CA GLY A 72 14.80 -5.32 -4.37
C GLY A 72 15.41 -4.63 -3.14
N THR A 73 15.37 -3.29 -3.12
CA THR A 73 15.85 -2.50 -1.98
C THR A 73 15.02 -2.76 -0.73
N ALA A 74 13.68 -2.76 -0.84
CA ALA A 74 12.78 -3.01 0.28
C ALA A 74 13.02 -4.40 0.89
N ASN A 75 13.11 -5.43 0.06
CA ASN A 75 13.33 -6.81 0.48
C ASN A 75 14.64 -6.95 1.26
N GLY A 76 15.74 -6.38 0.76
CA GLY A 76 17.03 -6.44 1.45
C GLY A 76 17.01 -5.79 2.84
N TYR A 77 16.30 -4.67 3.01
CA TYR A 77 16.12 -4.07 4.33
C TYR A 77 15.23 -4.91 5.25
N LEU A 78 14.14 -5.46 4.72
CA LEU A 78 13.18 -6.26 5.49
C LEU A 78 13.79 -7.59 5.94
N GLU A 79 14.55 -8.28 5.08
CA GLU A 79 15.29 -9.51 5.42
C GLU A 79 16.27 -9.27 6.57
N ARG A 80 16.93 -8.11 6.59
CA ARG A 80 17.80 -7.70 7.71
C ARG A 80 17.03 -7.48 9.00
N ILE A 81 15.84 -6.86 8.95
CA ILE A 81 15.01 -6.68 10.16
C ILE A 81 14.55 -8.03 10.68
N VAL A 82 14.03 -8.90 9.81
CA VAL A 82 13.54 -10.24 10.17
C VAL A 82 14.65 -11.09 10.81
N SER A 83 15.85 -11.11 10.23
CA SER A 83 16.98 -11.90 10.77
C SER A 83 17.57 -11.36 12.07
N THR A 84 17.33 -10.10 12.42
CA THR A 84 17.92 -9.45 13.62
C THR A 84 16.91 -9.19 14.74
N THR A 85 15.64 -9.50 14.52
CA THR A 85 14.57 -9.30 15.50
C THR A 85 13.97 -10.63 15.95
N LYS A 86 13.41 -10.67 17.16
CA LYS A 86 12.76 -11.88 17.68
C LYS A 86 11.35 -12.02 17.11
N GLU A 87 10.90 -13.25 16.88
CA GLU A 87 9.58 -13.57 16.31
C GLU A 87 8.40 -13.01 17.11
N SER A 88 8.58 -12.84 18.42
CA SER A 88 7.59 -12.27 19.34
C SER A 88 7.51 -10.73 19.32
N THR A 89 8.24 -10.06 18.43
CA THR A 89 8.27 -8.58 18.36
C THR A 89 7.38 -8.04 17.24
N ARG A 90 6.80 -6.85 17.45
CA ARG A 90 6.03 -6.14 16.42
C ARG A 90 6.87 -5.81 15.18
N LEU A 91 8.17 -5.54 15.37
CA LEU A 91 9.11 -5.33 14.28
C LEU A 91 9.19 -6.56 13.36
N PHE A 92 9.36 -7.76 13.93
CA PHE A 92 9.41 -8.99 13.17
C PHE A 92 8.11 -9.24 12.40
N GLN A 93 6.97 -9.08 13.07
CA GLN A 93 5.65 -9.31 12.47
C GLN A 93 5.40 -8.38 11.27
N GLU A 94 5.63 -7.08 11.46
CA GLU A 94 5.39 -6.08 10.41
C GLU A 94 6.41 -6.19 9.28
N ALA A 95 7.69 -6.47 9.59
CA ALA A 95 8.71 -6.73 8.57
C ALA A 95 8.39 -7.97 7.74
N SER A 96 7.98 -9.06 8.39
CA SER A 96 7.59 -10.31 7.70
C SER A 96 6.39 -10.08 6.78
N PHE A 97 5.41 -9.29 7.21
CA PHE A 97 4.28 -8.97 6.34
C PHE A 97 4.68 -8.15 5.11
N LEU A 98 5.45 -7.07 5.30
CA LEU A 98 5.91 -6.25 4.17
C LEU A 98 6.82 -7.06 3.24
N LEU A 99 7.62 -7.97 3.79
CA LEU A 99 8.48 -8.85 3.00
C LEU A 99 7.66 -9.84 2.19
N ALA A 100 6.58 -10.39 2.76
CA ALA A 100 5.66 -11.24 2.01
C ALA A 100 5.07 -10.52 0.78
N ILE A 101 4.67 -9.26 0.93
CA ILE A 101 4.22 -8.42 -0.19
C ILE A 101 5.35 -8.24 -1.21
N GLY A 102 6.55 -7.85 -0.75
CA GLY A 102 7.69 -7.61 -1.65
C GLY A 102 8.12 -8.86 -2.43
N LYS A 103 8.11 -10.04 -1.80
CA LYS A 103 8.39 -11.33 -2.46
C LYS A 103 7.32 -11.71 -3.48
N MET A 104 6.05 -11.50 -3.13
CA MET A 104 4.92 -11.73 -4.04
C MET A 104 5.03 -10.90 -5.33
N HIS A 105 5.34 -9.61 -5.21
CA HIS A 105 5.58 -8.73 -6.36
C HIS A 105 6.86 -9.07 -7.14
N SER A 106 7.79 -9.81 -6.53
CA SER A 106 8.99 -10.34 -7.19
C SER A 106 8.76 -11.75 -7.76
N HIS A 107 7.52 -12.23 -7.81
CA HIS A 107 7.11 -13.59 -8.21
C HIS A 107 7.73 -14.74 -7.39
N ASP A 108 8.28 -14.46 -6.21
CA ASP A 108 8.74 -15.45 -5.24
C ASP A 108 7.58 -15.84 -4.30
N LEU A 109 6.73 -16.76 -4.77
CA LEU A 109 5.52 -17.18 -4.04
C LEU A 109 5.84 -18.01 -2.80
N ASP A 110 6.89 -18.82 -2.84
CA ASP A 110 7.32 -19.64 -1.70
C ASP A 110 7.85 -18.74 -0.57
N GLY A 111 8.65 -17.74 -0.93
CA GLY A 111 9.08 -16.69 -0.01
C GLY A 111 7.90 -15.89 0.55
N ALA A 112 6.96 -15.50 -0.31
CA ALA A 112 5.75 -14.79 0.11
C ALA A 112 4.94 -15.60 1.13
N GLU A 113 4.71 -16.90 0.87
CA GLU A 113 4.01 -17.79 1.80
C GLU A 113 4.74 -17.88 3.14
N LYS A 114 6.05 -18.14 3.10
CA LYS A 114 6.88 -18.28 4.29
C LYS A 114 6.78 -17.07 5.21
N TYR A 115 6.93 -15.86 4.66
CA TYR A 115 6.92 -14.64 5.46
C TYR A 115 5.51 -14.21 5.88
N LEU A 116 4.49 -14.49 5.06
CA LEU A 116 3.11 -14.29 5.47
C LEU A 116 2.77 -15.17 6.68
N ARG A 117 3.12 -16.46 6.62
CA ARG A 117 2.99 -17.40 7.74
C ARG A 117 3.69 -16.86 8.99
N ALA A 118 4.93 -16.41 8.88
CA ALA A 118 5.67 -15.84 10.01
C ALA A 118 4.98 -14.62 10.65
N SER A 119 4.41 -13.72 9.84
CA SER A 119 3.62 -12.59 10.33
C SER A 119 2.33 -13.02 11.02
N LEU A 120 1.62 -13.97 10.41
CA LEU A 120 0.36 -14.49 10.93
C LEU A 120 0.55 -15.23 12.24
N HIS A 121 1.54 -16.11 12.39
CA HIS A 121 1.75 -16.83 13.65
C HIS A 121 2.49 -16.04 14.74
N SER A 122 2.96 -14.82 14.46
CA SER A 122 3.66 -14.03 15.47
C SER A 122 2.78 -13.69 16.68
N THR A 123 3.33 -13.92 17.87
CA THR A 123 2.71 -13.64 19.18
C THR A 123 2.89 -12.20 19.65
N ALA A 124 3.32 -11.30 18.75
CA ALA A 124 3.64 -9.91 19.08
C ALA A 124 2.43 -9.07 19.54
N ILE A 125 1.22 -9.41 19.10
CA ILE A 125 -0.03 -8.81 19.60
C ILE A 125 -0.71 -9.82 20.52
N LYS A 126 -0.80 -9.49 21.81
CA LYS A 126 -1.48 -10.32 22.82
C LYS A 126 -2.97 -9.99 22.95
N ASP A 127 -3.34 -8.75 22.68
CA ASP A 127 -4.72 -8.28 22.81
C ASP A 127 -5.60 -8.84 21.67
N PRO A 128 -6.69 -9.58 21.97
CA PRO A 128 -7.53 -10.22 20.96
C PRO A 128 -8.19 -9.24 19.98
N THR A 129 -8.63 -8.08 20.46
CA THR A 129 -9.31 -7.07 19.63
C THR A 129 -8.33 -6.48 18.61
N ARG A 130 -7.17 -6.02 19.06
CA ARG A 130 -6.08 -5.52 18.20
C ARG A 130 -5.56 -6.60 17.26
N ARG A 131 -5.54 -7.85 17.71
CA ARG A 131 -5.14 -8.99 16.89
C ARG A 131 -6.14 -9.21 15.75
N LYS A 132 -7.44 -9.18 16.03
CA LYS A 132 -8.50 -9.25 15.01
C LYS A 132 -8.41 -8.11 14.01
N GLU A 133 -8.22 -6.88 14.47
CA GLU A 133 -8.05 -5.72 13.58
C GLU A 133 -6.81 -5.81 12.71
N PHE A 134 -5.70 -6.27 13.28
CA PHE A 134 -4.46 -6.51 12.55
C PHE A 134 -4.68 -7.55 11.45
N LEU A 135 -5.27 -8.70 11.78
CA LEU A 135 -5.58 -9.77 10.82
C LEU A 135 -6.46 -9.29 9.67
N LYS A 136 -7.53 -8.54 9.99
CA LYS A 136 -8.42 -7.96 8.97
C LYS A 136 -7.65 -7.06 8.01
N ARG A 137 -6.80 -6.17 8.54
CA ARG A 137 -6.04 -5.21 7.74
C ARG A 137 -4.98 -5.87 6.88
N ILE A 138 -4.19 -6.79 7.43
CA ILE A 138 -3.16 -7.46 6.63
C ILE A 138 -3.77 -8.36 5.55
N SER A 139 -4.91 -8.98 5.82
CA SER A 139 -5.59 -9.82 4.82
C SER A 139 -6.12 -8.97 3.68
N GLN A 140 -6.82 -7.87 4.00
CA GLN A 140 -7.27 -6.91 3.00
C GLN A 140 -6.09 -6.34 2.20
N ARG A 141 -5.02 -5.94 2.88
CA ARG A 141 -3.83 -5.37 2.25
C ARG A 141 -3.11 -6.36 1.36
N PHE A 142 -3.04 -7.63 1.77
CA PHE A 142 -2.44 -8.70 0.99
C PHE A 142 -3.27 -9.02 -0.24
N GLU A 143 -4.60 -9.03 -0.12
CA GLU A 143 -5.54 -9.19 -1.24
C GLU A 143 -5.39 -8.05 -2.26
N GLU A 144 -5.39 -6.80 -1.80
CA GLU A 144 -5.14 -5.60 -2.62
C GLU A 144 -3.81 -5.72 -3.38
N GLU A 145 -2.72 -6.05 -2.68
CA GLU A 145 -1.40 -6.16 -3.32
C GLU A 145 -1.29 -7.40 -4.22
N SER A 146 -2.01 -8.49 -3.92
CA SER A 146 -2.05 -9.71 -4.76
C SER A 146 -2.68 -9.40 -6.11
N LEU A 147 -3.77 -8.62 -6.10
CA LEU A 147 -4.43 -8.16 -7.30
C LEU A 147 -3.49 -7.27 -8.13
N ILE A 148 -2.79 -6.33 -7.48
CA ILE A 148 -1.84 -5.48 -8.20
C ILE A 148 -0.67 -6.28 -8.78
N ALA A 149 -0.16 -7.26 -8.04
CA ALA A 149 0.93 -8.13 -8.49
C ALA A 149 0.53 -8.94 -9.73
N SER A 150 -0.74 -9.33 -9.85
CA SER A 150 -1.22 -10.15 -10.96
C SER A 150 -1.64 -9.35 -12.20
N LEU A 151 -1.87 -8.05 -12.06
CA LEU A 151 -2.19 -7.16 -13.20
C LEU A 151 -0.99 -6.86 -14.11
N GLY A 152 0.23 -7.28 -13.72
CA GLY A 152 1.43 -7.29 -14.57
C GLY A 152 1.82 -5.94 -15.16
N ALA A 153 2.85 -5.93 -16.00
CA ALA A 153 3.11 -4.87 -16.99
C ALA A 153 2.82 -5.48 -18.36
N GLY A 154 1.88 -4.89 -19.09
CA GLY A 154 1.48 -5.33 -20.42
C GLY A 154 1.61 -4.14 -21.35
N ASP A 155 2.05 -4.38 -22.59
CA ASP A 155 2.06 -3.38 -23.65
C ASP A 155 0.61 -3.09 -24.06
N VAL A 156 0.00 -2.13 -23.38
CA VAL A 156 -1.34 -1.65 -23.69
C VAL A 156 -1.18 -0.33 -24.43
N SER A 157 -1.61 -0.30 -25.69
CA SER A 157 -1.78 0.95 -26.43
C SER A 157 -2.93 1.74 -25.81
N ILE A 158 -2.62 2.90 -25.27
CA ILE A 158 -3.61 3.76 -24.59
C ILE A 158 -4.05 4.87 -25.54
N ASP A 159 -5.34 4.86 -25.83
CA ASP A 159 -6.00 5.91 -26.59
C ASP A 159 -6.64 6.89 -25.59
N ILE A 160 -5.92 7.98 -25.31
CA ILE A 160 -6.32 9.00 -24.34
C ILE A 160 -7.64 9.67 -24.76
N ASP A 161 -7.84 9.91 -26.06
CA ASP A 161 -9.05 10.55 -26.57
C ASP A 161 -10.28 9.68 -26.32
N LYS A 162 -10.17 8.36 -26.51
CA LYS A 162 -11.24 7.42 -26.13
C LYS A 162 -11.53 7.42 -24.63
N ILE A 163 -10.50 7.56 -23.78
CA ILE A 163 -10.70 7.64 -22.32
C ILE A 163 -11.47 8.92 -21.97
N ILE A 164 -11.05 10.07 -22.50
CA ILE A 164 -11.71 11.35 -22.27
C ILE A 164 -13.17 11.28 -22.73
N ALA A 165 -13.44 10.78 -23.94
CA ALA A 165 -14.79 10.63 -24.45
C ALA A 165 -15.66 9.70 -23.58
N GLN A 166 -15.09 8.61 -23.06
CA GLN A 166 -15.80 7.71 -22.15
C GLN A 166 -16.07 8.37 -20.79
N VAL A 167 -15.12 9.16 -20.25
CA VAL A 167 -15.32 9.93 -19.02
C VAL A 167 -16.46 10.94 -19.20
N GLU A 168 -16.46 11.69 -20.30
CA GLU A 168 -17.53 12.64 -20.65
C GLU A 168 -18.89 11.93 -20.75
N LYS A 169 -18.94 10.78 -21.43
CA LYS A 169 -20.16 9.95 -21.52
C LYS A 169 -20.66 9.49 -20.15
N ASN A 170 -19.75 9.07 -19.27
CA ASN A 170 -20.09 8.63 -17.91
C ASN A 170 -20.72 9.75 -17.08
N PHE A 171 -20.23 10.99 -17.23
CA PHE A 171 -20.81 12.18 -16.59
C PHE A 171 -22.19 12.53 -17.16
N VAL A 172 -22.33 12.55 -18.49
CA VAL A 172 -23.62 12.83 -19.15
C VAL A 172 -24.68 11.79 -18.76
N SER A 173 -24.26 10.53 -18.62
CA SER A 173 -25.15 9.42 -18.26
C SER A 173 -25.42 9.32 -16.76
N ASN A 174 -24.79 10.16 -15.93
CA ASN A 174 -24.90 10.17 -14.46
C ASN A 174 -24.76 8.78 -13.83
N ILE A 175 -23.75 8.02 -14.26
CA ILE A 175 -23.56 6.64 -13.78
C ILE A 175 -23.30 6.61 -12.26
N SER A 176 -23.85 5.59 -11.62
CA SER A 176 -23.70 5.34 -10.18
C SER A 176 -22.28 4.86 -9.84
N ASP A 177 -21.91 4.98 -8.56
CA ASP A 177 -20.61 4.51 -8.08
C ASP A 177 -20.46 2.99 -8.27
N ASP A 178 -21.55 2.23 -8.09
CA ASP A 178 -21.54 0.77 -8.29
C ASP A 178 -21.38 0.39 -9.77
N GLU A 179 -21.93 1.17 -10.70
CA GLU A 179 -21.70 0.98 -12.14
C GLU A 179 -20.23 1.24 -12.50
N ILE A 180 -19.63 2.31 -11.96
CA ILE A 180 -18.20 2.60 -12.14
C ILE A 180 -17.34 1.46 -11.59
N MET A 181 -17.63 0.98 -10.38
CA MET A 181 -16.90 -0.15 -9.80
C MET A 181 -17.13 -1.42 -10.62
N GLY A 182 -18.34 -1.63 -11.14
CA GLY A 182 -18.64 -2.71 -12.07
C GLY A 182 -17.78 -2.64 -13.34
N GLU A 183 -17.61 -1.45 -13.93
CA GLU A 183 -16.72 -1.23 -15.08
C GLU A 183 -15.29 -1.59 -14.75
N ILE A 184 -14.74 -1.13 -13.61
CA ILE A 184 -13.39 -1.46 -13.15
C ILE A 184 -13.24 -2.96 -12.86
N GLY A 185 -14.26 -3.61 -12.34
CA GLY A 185 -14.21 -5.03 -11.99
C GLY A 185 -14.21 -5.96 -13.20
N ARG A 186 -14.95 -5.64 -14.27
CA ARG A 186 -15.08 -6.48 -15.48
C ARG A 186 -13.79 -6.70 -16.25
N VAL A 187 -12.90 -5.73 -16.12
CA VAL A 187 -11.65 -5.62 -16.89
C VAL A 187 -10.47 -6.26 -16.16
N VAL A 188 -10.68 -6.71 -14.91
CA VAL A 188 -9.72 -7.55 -14.20
C VAL A 188 -9.65 -8.93 -14.88
N PRO A 189 -8.47 -9.36 -15.37
CA PRO A 189 -8.32 -10.66 -16.01
C PRO A 189 -8.64 -11.82 -15.07
N GLN A 190 -9.19 -12.91 -15.60
CA GLN A 190 -9.50 -14.11 -14.81
C GLN A 190 -8.25 -14.69 -14.12
N GLN A 191 -7.08 -14.61 -14.76
CA GLN A 191 -5.80 -15.04 -14.17
C GLN A 191 -5.46 -14.23 -12.91
N ALA A 192 -5.81 -12.95 -12.88
CA ALA A 192 -5.61 -12.10 -11.72
C ALA A 192 -6.51 -12.52 -10.55
N LEU A 193 -7.77 -12.90 -10.83
CA LEU A 193 -8.70 -13.41 -9.83
C LEU A 193 -8.27 -14.79 -9.29
N GLU A 194 -7.77 -15.66 -10.16
CA GLU A 194 -7.21 -16.97 -9.75
C GLU A 194 -5.97 -16.81 -8.88
N PHE A 195 -5.11 -15.84 -9.21
CA PHE A 195 -3.96 -15.50 -8.37
C PHE A 195 -4.41 -15.01 -6.99
N VAL A 196 -5.34 -14.05 -6.93
CA VAL A 196 -5.90 -13.55 -5.65
C VAL A 196 -6.51 -14.69 -4.84
N LYS A 197 -7.27 -15.59 -5.48
CA LYS A 197 -7.84 -16.77 -4.82
C LYS A 197 -6.75 -17.67 -4.24
N ARG A 198 -5.71 -17.99 -5.02
CA ARG A 198 -4.57 -18.79 -4.56
C ARG A 198 -3.89 -18.16 -3.34
N MET A 199 -3.67 -16.85 -3.38
CA MET A 199 -3.05 -16.10 -2.27
C MET A 199 -3.96 -16.05 -1.04
N SER A 200 -5.28 -15.93 -1.22
CA SER A 200 -6.27 -15.99 -0.14
C SER A 200 -6.33 -17.38 0.50
N ASP A 201 -6.35 -18.45 -0.31
CA ASP A 201 -6.33 -19.84 0.18
C ASP A 201 -5.04 -20.12 0.97
N MET A 202 -3.91 -19.64 0.45
CA MET A 202 -2.61 -19.72 1.12
C MET A 202 -2.62 -19.02 2.48
N ALA A 203 -3.15 -17.79 2.56
CA ALA A 203 -3.29 -17.04 3.81
C ALA A 203 -4.22 -17.75 4.80
N ASN A 204 -5.38 -18.21 4.33
CA ASN A 204 -6.39 -18.89 5.14
C ASN A 204 -5.85 -20.19 5.75
N ARG A 205 -5.01 -20.95 5.03
CA ARG A 205 -4.37 -22.16 5.56
C ARG A 205 -3.52 -21.90 6.80
N GLN A 206 -2.96 -20.70 6.93
CA GLN A 206 -2.12 -20.32 8.09
C GLN A 206 -2.95 -19.89 9.31
N LEU A 207 -4.24 -19.63 9.14
CA LEU A 207 -5.12 -19.15 10.20
C LEU A 207 -5.79 -20.31 10.92
N THR A 208 -5.99 -20.15 12.23
CA THR A 208 -6.85 -21.05 13.01
C THR A 208 -8.30 -20.96 12.54
N HIS A 209 -9.12 -21.98 12.85
CA HIS A 209 -10.54 -21.99 12.49
C HIS A 209 -11.28 -20.73 12.99
N HIS A 210 -10.95 -20.28 14.20
CA HIS A 210 -11.54 -19.09 14.80
C HIS A 210 -11.12 -17.81 14.06
N GLU A 211 -9.84 -17.67 13.70
CA GLU A 211 -9.35 -16.53 12.94
C GLU A 211 -9.92 -16.48 11.52
N ARG A 212 -10.11 -17.63 10.85
CA ARG A 212 -10.73 -17.68 9.52
C ARG A 212 -12.14 -17.10 9.51
N LYS A 213 -12.94 -17.37 10.56
CA LYS A 213 -14.28 -16.82 10.73
C LYS A 213 -14.31 -15.30 10.93
N MET A 214 -13.17 -14.70 11.26
CA MET A 214 -13.06 -13.25 11.47
C MET A 214 -12.70 -12.47 10.21
N LEU A 215 -12.28 -13.16 9.14
CA LEU A 215 -11.91 -12.52 7.89
C LEU A 215 -13.12 -12.45 6.93
N PRO A 216 -13.24 -11.37 6.14
CA PRO A 216 -14.17 -11.37 5.04
C PRO A 216 -13.76 -12.48 4.03
N PRO A 217 -14.71 -13.26 3.49
CA PRO A 217 -14.39 -14.22 2.44
C PRO A 217 -13.85 -13.48 1.22
N PRO A 218 -12.93 -14.05 0.43
CA PRO A 218 -12.46 -13.41 -0.80
C PRO A 218 -13.64 -13.10 -1.74
N PRO A 219 -13.53 -12.07 -2.60
CA PRO A 219 -14.56 -11.76 -3.57
C PRO A 219 -14.79 -12.96 -4.48
N ALA A 220 -16.06 -13.32 -4.68
CA ALA A 220 -16.42 -14.33 -5.66
C ALA A 220 -16.15 -13.77 -7.06
N SER A 221 -15.74 -14.61 -8.02
CA SER A 221 -15.49 -14.17 -9.40
C SER A 221 -16.69 -13.53 -10.10
N LYS A 222 -17.90 -13.77 -9.58
CA LYS A 222 -19.17 -13.19 -10.07
C LYS A 222 -19.50 -11.83 -9.44
N ASP A 223 -18.81 -11.45 -8.36
CA ASP A 223 -19.05 -10.20 -7.62
C ASP A 223 -18.20 -9.07 -8.19
N ILE A 224 -18.55 -8.66 -9.41
CA ILE A 224 -17.80 -7.69 -10.21
C ILE A 224 -17.67 -6.34 -9.49
N ILE A 225 -18.69 -5.88 -8.79
CA ILE A 225 -18.67 -4.60 -8.06
C ILE A 225 -17.61 -4.65 -6.96
N ARG A 226 -17.60 -5.73 -6.16
CA ARG A 226 -16.60 -5.90 -5.10
C ARG A 226 -15.19 -6.03 -5.67
N ILE A 227 -15.01 -6.75 -6.78
CA ILE A 227 -13.73 -6.80 -7.50
C ILE A 227 -13.28 -5.39 -7.88
N GLY A 228 -14.18 -4.58 -8.44
CA GLY A 228 -13.91 -3.18 -8.77
C GLY A 228 -13.50 -2.34 -7.56
N GLN A 229 -14.21 -2.47 -6.44
CA GLN A 229 -13.88 -1.78 -5.19
C GLN A 229 -12.49 -2.16 -4.67
N THR A 230 -12.15 -3.46 -4.64
CA THR A 230 -10.81 -3.94 -4.24
C THR A 230 -9.74 -3.43 -5.20
N THR A 231 -10.01 -3.45 -6.51
CA THR A 231 -9.10 -2.94 -7.55
C THR A 231 -8.83 -1.46 -7.35
N PHE A 232 -9.88 -0.67 -7.21
CA PHE A 232 -9.78 0.76 -7.00
C PHE A 232 -9.06 1.09 -5.69
N ALA A 233 -9.35 0.38 -4.59
CA ALA A 233 -8.66 0.58 -3.32
C ALA A 233 -7.15 0.30 -3.42
N ALA A 234 -6.78 -0.77 -4.12
CA ALA A 234 -5.39 -1.15 -4.33
C ALA A 234 -4.62 -0.13 -5.19
N LEU A 235 -5.21 0.32 -6.31
CA LEU A 235 -4.65 1.35 -7.18
C LEU A 235 -4.58 2.71 -6.47
N SER A 236 -5.63 3.07 -5.75
CA SER A 236 -5.74 4.34 -5.03
C SER A 236 -4.58 4.56 -4.08
N ARG A 237 -4.10 3.51 -3.39
CA ARG A 237 -2.98 3.69 -2.47
C ARG A 237 -1.70 4.11 -3.17
N ARG A 238 -1.46 3.59 -4.38
CA ARG A 238 -0.27 3.92 -5.18
C ARG A 238 -0.43 5.28 -5.87
N LEU A 239 -1.62 5.55 -6.41
CA LEU A 239 -1.96 6.85 -7.00
C LEU A 239 -1.88 7.99 -6.01
N TRP A 240 -2.26 7.78 -4.75
CA TRP A 240 -2.24 8.84 -3.76
C TRP A 240 -0.85 9.46 -3.63
N LEU A 241 0.22 8.67 -3.65
CA LEU A 241 1.61 9.15 -3.57
C LEU A 241 2.09 9.90 -4.82
N SER A 242 1.35 9.85 -5.92
CA SER A 242 1.66 10.59 -7.14
C SER A 242 0.75 11.80 -7.36
N ILE A 243 -0.47 11.78 -6.82
CA ILE A 243 -1.51 12.80 -7.07
C ILE A 243 -1.57 13.83 -5.94
N CYS A 244 -1.50 13.38 -4.69
CA CYS A 244 -1.92 14.18 -3.54
C CYS A 244 -0.82 15.00 -2.84
N PRO A 245 0.46 14.62 -2.86
CA PRO A 245 1.51 15.47 -2.31
C PRO A 245 1.52 16.84 -3.00
N PRO A 246 1.64 17.96 -2.26
CA PRO A 246 1.68 19.30 -2.84
C PRO A 246 2.82 19.49 -3.85
N GLU A 247 3.95 18.83 -3.62
CA GLU A 247 5.13 18.87 -4.48
C GLU A 247 5.06 17.87 -5.65
N SER A 248 3.95 17.14 -5.80
CA SER A 248 3.79 16.21 -6.91
C SER A 248 3.61 16.96 -8.23
N LYS A 249 4.14 16.37 -9.31
CA LYS A 249 3.96 16.92 -10.67
C LYS A 249 2.49 17.10 -11.03
N PHE A 250 1.64 16.17 -10.57
CA PHE A 250 0.21 16.24 -10.78
C PHE A 250 -0.40 17.47 -10.10
N GLN A 251 -0.09 17.73 -8.83
CA GLN A 251 -0.64 18.87 -8.11
C GLN A 251 -0.15 20.20 -8.71
N MET A 252 1.13 20.29 -9.08
CA MET A 252 1.67 21.46 -9.76
C MET A 252 0.99 21.72 -11.12
N ALA A 253 0.69 20.67 -11.88
CA ALA A 253 -0.04 20.78 -13.14
C ALA A 253 -1.51 21.19 -12.92
N LEU A 254 -2.15 20.63 -11.88
CA LEU A 254 -3.52 20.97 -11.49
C LEU A 254 -3.64 22.44 -11.05
N ASP A 255 -2.65 22.96 -10.35
CA ASP A 255 -2.62 24.37 -9.92
C ASP A 255 -2.42 25.31 -11.13
N ALA A 256 -1.74 24.85 -12.19
CA ALA A 256 -1.53 25.61 -13.42
C ALA A 256 -2.73 25.53 -14.39
N ALA A 257 -3.44 24.40 -14.44
CA ALA A 257 -4.59 24.16 -15.30
C ALA A 257 -5.63 23.26 -14.61
N GLN A 258 -6.81 23.81 -14.35
CA GLN A 258 -7.92 23.11 -13.66
C GLN A 258 -8.96 22.52 -14.61
N ASP A 259 -8.63 22.34 -15.90
CA ASP A 259 -9.59 21.76 -16.83
C ASP A 259 -9.72 20.23 -16.64
N PRO A 260 -10.94 19.66 -16.79
CA PRO A 260 -11.16 18.23 -16.59
C PRO A 260 -10.31 17.32 -17.48
N LYS A 261 -9.94 17.76 -18.69
CA LYS A 261 -9.15 16.94 -19.62
C LYS A 261 -7.72 16.80 -19.11
N THR A 262 -7.10 17.88 -18.65
CA THR A 262 -5.78 17.86 -18.01
C THR A 262 -5.77 16.95 -16.78
N ILE A 263 -6.84 16.98 -15.97
CA ILE A 263 -6.98 16.07 -14.82
C ILE A 263 -7.02 14.60 -15.27
N VAL A 264 -7.84 14.27 -16.29
CA VAL A 264 -7.91 12.90 -16.83
C VAL A 264 -6.56 12.45 -17.37
N ILE A 265 -5.88 13.29 -18.16
CA ILE A 265 -4.55 13.01 -18.72
C ILE A 265 -3.55 12.75 -17.59
N GLY A 266 -3.56 13.58 -16.54
CA GLY A 266 -2.68 13.39 -15.38
C GLY A 266 -2.93 12.07 -14.65
N ILE A 267 -4.21 11.71 -14.42
CA ILE A 267 -4.58 10.45 -13.76
C ILE A 267 -4.11 9.24 -14.60
N VAL A 268 -4.37 9.27 -15.92
CA VAL A 268 -3.96 8.22 -16.85
C VAL A 268 -2.44 8.11 -16.89
N THR A 269 -1.72 9.24 -16.93
CA THR A 269 -0.25 9.27 -16.91
C THR A 269 0.31 8.63 -15.63
N GLU A 270 -0.29 8.91 -14.48
CA GLU A 270 0.14 8.30 -13.22
C GLU A 270 -0.20 6.81 -13.15
N LEU A 271 -1.37 6.38 -13.62
CA LEU A 271 -1.72 4.95 -13.66
C LEU A 271 -0.77 4.15 -14.57
N THR A 272 -0.34 4.75 -15.68
CA THR A 272 0.53 4.11 -16.66
C THR A 272 1.99 4.11 -16.25
N SER A 273 2.47 5.18 -15.61
CA SER A 273 3.82 5.23 -15.03
C SER A 273 4.02 4.16 -13.94
N GLN A 274 2.93 3.78 -13.27
CA GLN A 274 2.89 2.66 -12.34
C GLN A 274 2.89 1.31 -13.05
N GLY A 275 3.11 1.21 -14.37
CA GLY A 275 3.34 -0.05 -15.08
C GLY A 275 2.29 -1.12 -14.81
N PHE A 276 1.02 -0.74 -14.70
CA PHE A 276 -0.10 -1.68 -14.66
C PHE A 276 -0.49 -2.01 -16.11
N GLY A 277 -0.36 -3.28 -16.50
CA GLY A 277 -0.74 -3.84 -17.78
C GLY A 277 -2.24 -4.02 -17.92
N PHE A 278 -2.99 -2.97 -17.57
CA PHE A 278 -4.42 -3.06 -17.40
C PHE A 278 -5.13 -2.86 -18.75
N PRO A 279 -5.87 -3.85 -19.27
CA PRO A 279 -6.60 -3.68 -20.50
C PRO A 279 -7.83 -2.79 -20.30
N ALA A 280 -8.16 -2.10 -21.39
CA ALA A 280 -9.37 -1.32 -21.64
C ALA A 280 -9.46 0.03 -20.93
N THR A 281 -9.36 1.07 -21.75
CA THR A 281 -9.99 2.39 -21.66
C THR A 281 -11.11 2.53 -20.61
N MET A 282 -11.98 1.53 -20.44
CA MET A 282 -13.06 1.50 -19.44
C MET A 282 -12.58 1.57 -17.98
N ALA A 283 -11.52 0.87 -17.57
CA ALA A 283 -11.03 1.01 -16.19
C ALA A 283 -10.42 2.38 -15.93
N LEU A 284 -9.60 2.86 -16.88
CA LEU A 284 -8.98 4.17 -16.79
C LEU A 284 -10.05 5.27 -16.77
N ALA A 285 -11.06 5.17 -17.63
CA ALA A 285 -12.21 6.06 -17.64
C ALA A 285 -13.00 5.96 -16.33
N GLY A 286 -13.32 4.76 -15.84
CA GLY A 286 -14.03 4.56 -14.58
C GLY A 286 -13.30 5.17 -13.38
N ILE A 287 -11.99 4.93 -13.26
CA ILE A 287 -11.15 5.54 -12.22
C ILE A 287 -11.16 7.07 -12.35
N SER A 288 -10.91 7.60 -13.54
CA SER A 288 -10.91 9.04 -13.80
C SER A 288 -12.26 9.68 -13.50
N THR A 289 -13.37 9.07 -13.93
CA THR A 289 -14.74 9.49 -13.63
C THR A 289 -14.96 9.54 -12.12
N TYR A 290 -14.58 8.48 -11.39
CA TYR A 290 -14.77 8.42 -9.95
C TYR A 290 -13.99 9.51 -9.23
N LEU A 291 -12.72 9.71 -9.59
CA LEU A 291 -11.85 10.73 -9.00
C LEU A 291 -12.36 12.15 -9.26
N LEU A 292 -12.87 12.41 -10.46
CA LEU A 292 -13.50 13.68 -10.79
C LEU A 292 -14.79 13.89 -10.00
N LYS A 293 -15.64 12.85 -9.87
CA LYS A 293 -16.91 12.91 -9.12
C LYS A 293 -16.70 13.23 -7.64
N ILE A 294 -15.68 12.64 -7.00
CA ILE A 294 -15.35 12.92 -5.59
C ILE A 294 -14.42 14.14 -5.41
N THR A 295 -13.95 14.75 -6.50
CA THR A 295 -12.88 15.74 -6.59
C THR A 295 -11.51 15.24 -6.12
N ILE A 296 -10.42 15.78 -6.66
CA ILE A 296 -9.05 15.45 -6.24
C ILE A 296 -8.83 15.72 -4.75
N ASN A 297 -9.34 16.85 -4.23
CA ASN A 297 -9.23 17.17 -2.80
C ASN A 297 -10.00 16.19 -1.91
N GLY A 298 -11.20 15.77 -2.34
CA GLY A 298 -11.99 14.76 -1.64
C GLY A 298 -11.30 13.39 -1.67
N TYR A 299 -10.73 13.01 -2.81
CA TYR A 299 -9.90 11.82 -2.96
C TYR A 299 -8.72 11.83 -1.99
N CYS A 300 -7.93 12.90 -1.96
CA CYS A 300 -6.72 12.97 -1.14
C CYS A 300 -7.02 12.89 0.35
N LYS A 301 -8.15 13.44 0.82
CA LYS A 301 -8.61 13.31 2.20
C LYS A 301 -9.12 11.89 2.52
N LYS A 302 -9.91 11.31 1.63
CA LYS A 302 -10.59 10.02 1.86
C LYS A 302 -9.66 8.81 1.75
N PHE A 303 -8.71 8.85 0.82
CA PHE A 303 -7.87 7.70 0.46
C PHE A 303 -6.42 7.80 0.93
N GLN A 304 -6.13 8.67 1.90
CA GLN A 304 -4.79 8.77 2.49
C GLN A 304 -4.30 7.41 2.99
N PRO A 305 -3.18 6.89 2.48
CA PRO A 305 -2.64 5.60 2.87
C PRO A 305 -2.37 5.55 4.37
N THR A 306 -2.93 4.55 5.04
CA THR A 306 -2.58 4.25 6.43
C THR A 306 -1.45 3.22 6.45
N PRO A 307 -0.28 3.56 7.05
CA PRO A 307 0.82 2.61 7.20
C PRO A 307 0.43 1.44 8.08
N ILE A 308 1.01 0.26 7.84
CA ILE A 308 0.73 -0.91 8.70
C ILE A 308 1.21 -0.69 10.15
N MET A 309 2.20 0.19 10.34
CA MET A 309 2.76 0.58 11.64
C MET A 309 1.82 1.43 12.50
N LYS A 310 0.74 2.02 11.96
CA LYS A 310 -0.07 3.04 12.67
C LYS A 310 -0.60 2.58 14.03
N HIS A 311 -0.92 1.30 14.15
CA HIS A 311 -1.49 0.68 15.35
C HIS A 311 -0.55 0.46 16.52
N ARG A 312 0.76 0.68 16.34
CA ARG A 312 1.69 0.61 17.46
C ARG A 312 1.33 1.57 18.59
N TYR A 313 0.66 2.68 18.26
CA TYR A 313 0.40 3.79 19.18
C TYR A 313 -1.09 4.12 19.34
N GLU A 314 -1.99 3.51 18.56
CA GLU A 314 -3.43 3.67 18.75
C GLU A 314 -3.85 2.92 20.03
N ARG A 315 -4.07 3.68 21.11
CA ARG A 315 -4.84 3.18 22.25
C ARG A 315 -6.24 2.90 21.72
N THR A 316 -6.72 1.66 21.87
CA THR A 316 -8.11 1.33 21.61
C THR A 316 -8.94 2.28 22.47
N LYS A 317 -9.56 3.28 21.84
CA LYS A 317 -10.69 3.95 22.47
C LYS A 317 -11.77 2.87 22.47
N ASN A 318 -12.03 2.30 23.64
CA ASN A 318 -13.23 1.48 23.80
C ASN A 318 -14.39 2.44 23.51
N GLU A 319 -15.00 2.30 22.34
CA GLU A 319 -16.33 2.87 22.12
C GLU A 319 -17.30 2.08 23.01
N PRO A 320 -18.17 2.78 23.77
CA PRO A 320 -19.09 2.17 24.74
C PRO A 320 -20.13 1.25 24.12
#